data_AF-M0BXE8-F1
#
_entry.id   AF-M0BXE8-F1
#
_cell.length_a   1.000
_cell.length_b   1.000
_cell.length_c   1.000
_cell.angle_alpha   90.00
_cell.angle_beta   90.00
_cell.angle_gamma   90.00
#
_symmetry.space_group_name_H-M   'P 1'
#
loop_
_entity.id
_entity.type
_entity.pdbx_description
1 polymer ?
#
loop_
_entity_poly.entity_id
_entity_poly.type
_entity_poly.pdbx_seq_one_letter_code
_entity_poly.pdbx_strand_id
1 'polypeptide(L)'
;MSVATGSALAGCSDGSVEGQPESEDPPEPGDRIANARRIGPRDVSDFGYKELWGYRKRQAVETLLADPAVNDVASEWIASFEAYDPLTNDLDAISVQGTTGMSVDGGRESGEFEVTAEQRQVAYGLVDRHTEELQALHITDPIDVTWNRDYPDEEGRRRHEYVLDQDEVWQHLEGNDWYPMEKAAEIITAYGDYAHGEVSPAMYYVMQDGELNVVSTFINVAGDDIELLDVVLVEDFAEHPPQQLARGMNPDGETVLGSVPEPPMMQRPQITAPEGYHRVESVDEVIEDAGWSVEWSGPRTVGAEVSATYNGKPAFEYIAPVSTSTGYALPERNGRNTREFMFPDDEPVFSGELLYWDIHSNDFGGPGVLGTTEYPETPEHPRGFRLRTHFHTGAVPNARDFHSGHRFAPYNYYINYDFYEDGVFMPVWQRQGPGYVTEFQTYRDAEYGGPTIFYVSKWVTRPTPGTTDGVETQIFDGSEWTTPETEFYLTGDEETLVRFRNPDGPESITLALDDLKEVVVVRPKEGEIGDAIRALDPEAEFEFYHPAQYVDDELIQGEAVFAWLLMEGRPDEVPHPSGITTYTRLGEFTLRGY
;
A
#
# COMPACT_ATOMS: atom_id res chain seq x y z
N MET A 1 -21.21 -50.67 -19.54
CA MET A 1 -21.78 -51.90 -18.93
C MET A 1 -20.60 -52.65 -18.32
N SER A 2 -20.38 -52.52 -17.01
CA SER A 2 -20.81 -53.46 -15.95
C SER A 2 -20.06 -54.81 -16.11
N VAL A 3 -19.31 -55.38 -15.16
CA VAL A 3 -19.45 -55.56 -13.69
C VAL A 3 -18.03 -55.96 -13.21
N ALA A 4 -17.37 -55.27 -12.26
CA ALA A 4 -17.41 -55.36 -10.79
C ALA A 4 -16.82 -56.65 -10.13
N THR A 5 -16.34 -56.43 -8.89
CA THR A 5 -15.99 -57.36 -7.79
C THR A 5 -14.58 -57.98 -7.81
N GLY A 6 -13.77 -57.97 -6.76
CA GLY A 6 -13.92 -57.48 -5.37
C GLY A 6 -13.23 -58.43 -4.38
N SER A 7 -12.38 -57.87 -3.50
CA SER A 7 -12.04 -58.32 -2.12
C SER A 7 -11.29 -59.67 -1.93
N ALA A 8 -10.38 -59.88 -0.97
CA ALA A 8 -9.73 -59.11 0.08
C ALA A 8 -8.75 -60.05 0.85
N LEU A 9 -7.73 -59.46 1.51
CA LEU A 9 -7.13 -59.84 2.84
C LEU A 9 -6.47 -61.24 2.99
N ALA A 10 -5.39 -61.48 3.75
CA ALA A 10 -4.66 -60.76 4.79
C ALA A 10 -3.25 -61.37 4.97
N GLY A 11 -2.36 -60.64 5.63
CA GLY A 11 -1.09 -61.17 6.13
C GLY A 11 -0.28 -60.10 6.86
N CYS A 12 -0.73 -59.74 8.07
CA CYS A 12 -0.02 -58.83 8.97
C CYS A 12 1.16 -59.55 9.66
N SER A 13 2.28 -58.84 9.82
CA SER A 13 3.19 -59.05 10.95
C SER A 13 3.87 -57.73 11.32
N ASP A 14 3.49 -57.26 12.49
CA ASP A 14 4.08 -56.30 13.42
C ASP A 14 5.44 -55.67 13.11
N GLY A 15 5.43 -54.35 13.04
CA GLY A 15 6.56 -53.47 13.24
C GLY A 15 6.04 -52.14 13.78
N SER A 16 5.80 -52.08 15.09
CA SER A 16 5.42 -50.87 15.82
C SER A 16 6.54 -49.82 15.73
N VAL A 17 6.29 -48.74 14.99
CA VAL A 17 7.03 -47.49 15.09
C VAL A 17 6.23 -46.60 16.05
N GLU A 18 6.61 -46.60 17.31
CA GLU A 18 6.16 -45.58 18.28
C GLU A 18 6.81 -44.24 17.90
N GLY A 19 6.00 -43.17 17.82
CA GLY A 19 6.48 -41.79 17.77
C GLY A 19 6.06 -40.92 16.59
N GLN A 20 4.90 -41.15 15.95
CA GLN A 20 4.23 -40.03 15.26
C GLN A 20 3.52 -39.18 16.32
N PRO A 21 3.71 -37.84 16.34
CA PRO A 21 2.80 -36.99 17.11
C PRO A 21 1.39 -37.27 16.59
N GLU A 22 0.47 -37.59 17.50
CA GLU A 22 -0.96 -37.59 17.19
C GLU A 22 -1.27 -36.24 16.52
N SER A 23 -1.87 -36.27 15.34
CA SER A 23 -2.44 -35.05 14.75
C SER A 23 -3.44 -34.53 15.77
N GLU A 24 -3.14 -33.40 16.40
CA GLU A 24 -4.10 -32.74 17.28
C GLU A 24 -5.39 -32.56 16.47
N ASP A 25 -6.52 -32.94 17.05
CA ASP A 25 -7.82 -32.66 16.45
C ASP A 25 -7.87 -31.15 16.13
N PRO A 26 -8.38 -30.75 14.96
CA PRO A 26 -8.45 -29.35 14.62
C PRO A 26 -9.20 -28.61 15.73
N PRO A 27 -8.72 -27.43 16.17
CA PRO A 27 -9.33 -26.69 17.26
C PRO A 27 -10.82 -26.46 16.99
N GLU A 28 -11.64 -26.51 18.04
CA GLU A 28 -13.06 -26.16 17.96
C GLU A 28 -13.20 -24.80 17.23
N PRO A 29 -14.22 -24.58 16.39
CA PRO A 29 -14.31 -23.38 15.55
C PRO A 29 -14.14 -22.06 16.32
N GLY A 30 -14.64 -22.00 17.56
CA GLY A 30 -14.46 -20.86 18.45
C GLY A 30 -13.02 -20.64 18.91
N ASP A 31 -12.30 -21.71 19.23
CA ASP A 31 -10.89 -21.67 19.65
C ASP A 31 -9.98 -21.34 18.47
N ARG A 32 -10.31 -21.83 17.27
CA ARG A 32 -9.62 -21.50 16.02
C ARG A 32 -9.64 -19.99 15.75
N ILE A 33 -10.81 -19.37 15.89
CA ILE A 33 -10.98 -17.92 15.69
C ILE A 33 -10.30 -17.14 16.83
N ALA A 34 -10.54 -17.52 18.08
CA ALA A 34 -10.03 -16.77 19.24
C ALA A 34 -8.50 -16.72 19.30
N ASN A 35 -7.83 -17.79 18.85
CA ASN A 35 -6.36 -17.89 18.85
C ASN A 35 -5.73 -17.48 17.51
N ALA A 36 -6.51 -17.05 16.52
CA ALA A 36 -5.97 -16.56 15.26
C ALA A 36 -5.29 -15.20 15.46
N ARG A 37 -4.06 -15.07 14.93
CA ARG A 37 -3.27 -13.84 14.93
C ARG A 37 -2.94 -13.43 13.49
N ARG A 38 -2.57 -12.17 13.27
CA ARG A 38 -2.08 -11.71 11.96
C ARG A 38 -0.75 -12.39 11.62
N ILE A 39 -0.54 -12.61 10.33
CA ILE A 39 0.69 -13.20 9.82
C ILE A 39 1.65 -12.16 9.23
N GLY A 40 2.94 -12.37 9.46
CA GLY A 40 4.06 -11.66 8.85
C GLY A 40 4.69 -12.43 7.68
N PRO A 41 5.70 -11.85 7.01
CA PRO A 41 6.39 -12.46 5.88
C PRO A 41 7.00 -13.84 6.13
N ARG A 42 7.31 -14.17 7.39
CA ARG A 42 7.96 -15.42 7.79
C ARG A 42 7.01 -16.46 8.39
N ASP A 43 5.73 -16.13 8.53
CA ASP A 43 4.69 -17.02 9.09
C ASP A 43 4.06 -17.94 8.03
N VAL A 44 4.52 -17.89 6.77
CA VAL A 44 3.88 -18.58 5.66
C VAL A 44 4.56 -19.91 5.30
N SER A 45 3.76 -20.97 5.11
CA SER A 45 4.24 -22.30 4.68
C SER A 45 3.77 -22.69 3.27
N ASP A 46 2.47 -22.63 3.04
CA ASP A 46 1.81 -23.24 1.87
C ASP A 46 1.59 -22.23 0.73
N PHE A 47 1.58 -20.94 1.06
CA PHE A 47 1.28 -19.83 0.15
C PHE A 47 2.24 -18.67 0.43
N GLY A 48 2.87 -18.11 -0.60
CA GLY A 48 3.82 -17.01 -0.40
C GLY A 48 3.16 -15.76 0.18
N TYR A 49 3.88 -14.97 0.98
CA TYR A 49 3.33 -13.74 1.57
C TYR A 49 2.79 -12.78 0.51
N LYS A 50 3.49 -12.64 -0.64
CA LYS A 50 3.02 -11.83 -1.77
C LYS A 50 1.69 -12.37 -2.35
N GLU A 51 1.54 -13.69 -2.42
CA GLU A 51 0.37 -14.32 -3.01
C GLU A 51 -0.88 -14.08 -2.15
N LEU A 52 -0.76 -14.05 -0.80
CA LEU A 52 -1.88 -13.75 0.10
C LEU A 52 -2.55 -12.42 -0.23
N TRP A 53 -1.74 -11.44 -0.61
CA TRP A 53 -2.18 -10.09 -0.91
C TRP A 53 -2.49 -9.87 -2.40
N GLY A 54 -1.78 -10.55 -3.29
CA GLY A 54 -1.94 -10.43 -4.75
C GLY A 54 -3.05 -11.31 -5.35
N TYR A 55 -3.41 -12.41 -4.69
CA TYR A 55 -4.41 -13.36 -5.17
C TYR A 55 -5.50 -13.62 -4.13
N ARG A 56 -5.10 -14.04 -2.92
CA ARG A 56 -6.05 -14.55 -1.94
C ARG A 56 -7.03 -13.48 -1.43
N LYS A 57 -6.56 -12.23 -1.28
CA LYS A 57 -7.43 -11.08 -0.95
C LYS A 57 -8.67 -11.01 -1.84
N ARG A 58 -8.51 -11.14 -3.16
CA ARG A 58 -9.64 -11.07 -4.10
C ARG A 58 -10.64 -12.21 -3.87
N GLN A 59 -10.14 -13.44 -3.78
CA GLN A 59 -11.02 -14.60 -3.53
C GLN A 59 -11.78 -14.44 -2.21
N ALA A 60 -11.12 -13.93 -1.17
CA ALA A 60 -11.75 -13.74 0.12
C ALA A 60 -12.84 -12.64 0.11
N VAL A 61 -12.65 -11.57 -0.68
CA VAL A 61 -13.71 -10.59 -0.98
C VAL A 61 -14.85 -11.25 -1.75
N GLU A 62 -14.56 -12.03 -2.80
CA GLU A 62 -15.59 -12.71 -3.58
C GLU A 62 -16.40 -13.71 -2.75
N THR A 63 -15.76 -14.45 -1.83
CA THR A 63 -16.43 -15.32 -0.87
C THR A 63 -17.37 -14.54 0.06
N LEU A 64 -16.93 -13.39 0.57
CA LEU A 64 -17.76 -12.55 1.44
C LEU A 64 -18.99 -12.02 0.68
N LEU A 65 -18.81 -11.58 -0.57
CA LEU A 65 -19.89 -11.07 -1.44
C LEU A 65 -20.83 -12.17 -1.96
N ALA A 66 -20.44 -13.44 -1.86
CA ALA A 66 -21.27 -14.58 -2.22
C ALA A 66 -22.30 -14.95 -1.15
N ASP A 67 -22.22 -14.40 0.07
CA ASP A 67 -23.31 -14.54 1.04
C ASP A 67 -24.52 -13.68 0.61
N PRO A 68 -25.74 -14.25 0.52
CA PRO A 68 -26.92 -13.51 0.09
C PRO A 68 -27.17 -12.20 0.84
N ALA A 69 -26.98 -12.16 2.17
CA ALA A 69 -27.25 -10.97 2.96
C ALA A 69 -26.19 -9.88 2.73
N VAL A 70 -24.94 -10.25 2.44
CA VAL A 70 -23.90 -9.28 2.09
C VAL A 70 -24.11 -8.76 0.67
N ASN A 71 -24.46 -9.64 -0.27
CA ASN A 71 -24.72 -9.25 -1.66
C ASN A 71 -25.90 -8.26 -1.77
N ASP A 72 -26.98 -8.52 -1.02
CA ASP A 72 -28.17 -7.68 -0.96
C ASP A 72 -27.85 -6.22 -0.58
N VAL A 73 -26.83 -5.99 0.26
CA VAL A 73 -26.39 -4.62 0.61
C VAL A 73 -25.34 -4.10 -0.36
N ALA A 74 -24.36 -4.92 -0.73
CA ALA A 74 -23.19 -4.47 -1.47
C ALA A 74 -23.48 -4.17 -2.94
N SER A 75 -24.48 -4.84 -3.54
CA SER A 75 -24.88 -4.61 -4.93
C SER A 75 -25.53 -3.24 -5.15
N GLU A 76 -26.16 -2.68 -4.11
CA GLU A 76 -26.81 -1.37 -4.11
C GLU A 76 -25.85 -0.21 -3.79
N TRP A 77 -24.59 -0.51 -3.43
CA TRP A 77 -23.62 0.54 -3.14
C TRP A 77 -23.21 1.30 -4.40
N ILE A 78 -23.07 2.63 -4.29
CA ILE A 78 -22.56 3.50 -5.35
C ILE A 78 -21.02 3.56 -5.36
N ALA A 79 -20.41 3.29 -4.20
CA ALA A 79 -18.97 3.28 -4.01
C ALA A 79 -18.62 2.35 -2.84
N SER A 80 -17.42 1.76 -2.86
CA SER A 80 -17.01 0.85 -1.80
C SER A 80 -15.51 0.85 -1.55
N PHE A 81 -15.14 0.35 -0.37
CA PHE A 81 -13.79 0.16 0.11
C PHE A 81 -13.65 -1.21 0.77
N GLU A 82 -12.48 -1.81 0.64
CA GLU A 82 -12.16 -3.08 1.29
C GLU A 82 -10.84 -3.07 2.06
N ALA A 83 -10.83 -3.82 3.15
CA ALA A 83 -9.64 -4.12 3.93
C ALA A 83 -9.48 -5.63 4.10
N TYR A 84 -8.23 -6.05 4.26
CA TYR A 84 -7.84 -7.44 4.34
C TYR A 84 -6.67 -7.58 5.30
N ASP A 85 -6.67 -8.64 6.10
CA ASP A 85 -5.48 -9.14 6.78
C ASP A 85 -5.54 -10.67 6.79
N PRO A 86 -4.49 -11.36 6.34
CA PRO A 86 -4.41 -12.79 6.52
C PRO A 86 -4.07 -13.10 7.99
N LEU A 87 -4.69 -14.14 8.52
CA LEU A 87 -4.47 -14.65 9.87
C LEU A 87 -3.87 -16.06 9.83
N THR A 88 -3.34 -16.50 10.97
CA THR A 88 -3.03 -17.90 11.26
C THR A 88 -4.30 -18.74 11.27
N ASN A 89 -4.14 -20.05 11.38
CA ASN A 89 -5.24 -21.02 11.37
C ASN A 89 -6.05 -20.96 10.07
N ASP A 90 -5.42 -20.60 8.95
CA ASP A 90 -6.01 -20.54 7.61
C ASP A 90 -7.28 -19.68 7.54
N LEU A 91 -7.27 -18.56 8.26
CA LEU A 91 -8.34 -17.57 8.22
C LEU A 91 -7.88 -16.32 7.49
N ASP A 92 -8.76 -15.76 6.68
CA ASP A 92 -8.59 -14.44 6.08
C ASP A 92 -9.63 -13.49 6.67
N ALA A 93 -9.17 -12.39 7.25
CA ALA A 93 -10.03 -11.34 7.76
C ALA A 93 -10.31 -10.33 6.66
N ILE A 94 -11.58 -10.07 6.38
CA ILE A 94 -11.99 -9.12 5.34
C ILE A 94 -13.07 -8.19 5.90
N SER A 95 -13.03 -6.94 5.47
CA SER A 95 -14.17 -6.05 5.57
C SER A 95 -14.42 -5.36 4.24
N VAL A 96 -15.68 -5.27 3.83
CA VAL A 96 -16.13 -4.40 2.74
C VAL A 96 -17.10 -3.38 3.30
N GLN A 97 -17.02 -2.14 2.83
CA GLN A 97 -17.91 -1.06 3.25
C GLN A 97 -18.28 -0.18 2.08
N GLY A 98 -19.47 0.41 2.13
CA GLY A 98 -19.94 1.30 1.09
C GLY A 98 -21.21 2.02 1.52
N THR A 99 -21.70 2.84 0.61
CA THR A 99 -22.86 3.71 0.75
C THR A 99 -23.77 3.53 -0.44
N THR A 100 -25.08 3.68 -0.26
CA THR A 100 -26.07 3.54 -1.36
C THR A 100 -26.35 4.87 -2.05
N GLY A 101 -25.90 5.98 -1.47
CA GLY A 101 -26.23 7.31 -1.95
C GLY A 101 -25.30 8.39 -1.41
N MET A 102 -25.43 9.56 -2.00
CA MET A 102 -24.74 10.77 -1.57
C MET A 102 -25.66 11.96 -1.82
N SER A 103 -25.78 12.85 -0.83
CA SER A 103 -26.44 14.15 -0.97
C SER A 103 -25.48 15.26 -0.56
N VAL A 104 -25.60 16.43 -1.19
CA VAL A 104 -24.76 17.60 -0.86
C VAL A 104 -25.60 18.85 -0.65
N ASP A 105 -25.50 19.44 0.54
CA ASP A 105 -26.05 20.76 0.83
C ASP A 105 -24.94 21.82 0.69
N GLY A 106 -25.22 22.89 -0.05
CA GLY A 106 -24.24 23.94 -0.37
C GLY A 106 -23.86 23.92 -1.85
N GLY A 107 -22.66 24.38 -2.19
CA GLY A 107 -22.20 24.40 -3.57
C GLY A 107 -21.21 25.51 -3.89
N ARG A 108 -20.98 25.71 -5.19
CA ARG A 108 -20.05 26.71 -5.72
C ARG A 108 -20.23 28.12 -5.15
N GLU A 109 -21.47 28.59 -4.97
CA GLU A 109 -21.74 29.96 -4.48
C GLU A 109 -21.37 30.17 -3.01
N SER A 110 -21.58 29.15 -2.16
CA SER A 110 -21.18 29.21 -0.75
C SER A 110 -19.69 28.91 -0.55
N GLY A 111 -19.11 28.07 -1.42
CA GLY A 111 -17.76 27.52 -1.22
C GLY A 111 -17.68 26.53 -0.04
N GLU A 112 -18.83 26.11 0.47
CA GLU A 112 -18.99 25.18 1.59
C GLU A 112 -19.94 24.06 1.16
N PHE A 113 -19.59 22.82 1.50
CA PHE A 113 -20.31 21.61 1.11
C PHE A 113 -20.52 20.73 2.35
N GLU A 114 -21.77 20.55 2.77
CA GLU A 114 -22.15 19.53 3.75
C GLU A 114 -22.54 18.27 2.99
N VAL A 115 -21.67 17.26 3.04
CA VAL A 115 -21.81 16.01 2.28
C VAL A 115 -22.36 14.95 3.23
N THR A 116 -23.36 14.20 2.77
CA THR A 116 -23.88 13.03 3.48
C THR A 116 -23.76 11.80 2.59
N ALA A 117 -23.06 10.77 3.08
CA ALA A 117 -23.14 9.42 2.53
C ALA A 117 -24.31 8.68 3.19
N GLU A 118 -25.23 8.17 2.38
CA GLU A 118 -26.51 7.60 2.83
C GLU A 118 -26.44 6.09 3.05
N GLN A 119 -27.05 5.62 4.14
CA GLN A 119 -27.18 4.18 4.44
C GLN A 119 -25.84 3.43 4.39
N ARG A 120 -24.77 4.08 4.84
CA ARG A 120 -23.45 3.47 4.90
C ARG A 120 -23.49 2.23 5.78
N GLN A 121 -22.92 1.14 5.27
CA GLN A 121 -22.79 -0.13 5.99
C GLN A 121 -21.40 -0.74 5.80
N VAL A 122 -21.05 -1.62 6.73
CA VAL A 122 -19.83 -2.42 6.74
C VAL A 122 -20.20 -3.88 6.97
N ALA A 123 -19.66 -4.76 6.15
CA ALA A 123 -19.70 -6.21 6.32
C ALA A 123 -18.30 -6.72 6.69
N TYR A 124 -18.22 -7.50 7.77
CA TYR A 124 -17.00 -8.16 8.24
C TYR A 124 -17.12 -9.66 8.07
N GLY A 125 -16.08 -10.30 7.53
CA GLY A 125 -16.01 -11.75 7.37
C GLY A 125 -14.69 -12.32 7.88
N LEU A 126 -14.76 -13.55 8.38
CA LEU A 126 -13.60 -14.46 8.46
C LEU A 126 -13.83 -15.58 7.45
N VAL A 127 -12.97 -15.70 6.46
CA VAL A 127 -13.06 -16.74 5.42
C VAL A 127 -12.03 -17.82 5.70
N ASP A 128 -12.44 -19.08 5.65
CA ASP A 128 -11.52 -20.21 5.62
C ASP A 128 -10.79 -20.26 4.27
N ARG A 129 -9.46 -20.21 4.31
CA ARG A 129 -8.60 -20.17 3.13
C ARG A 129 -8.64 -21.46 2.30
N HIS A 130 -8.94 -22.60 2.91
CA HIS A 130 -8.96 -23.89 2.23
C HIS A 130 -10.34 -24.26 1.69
N THR A 131 -11.40 -23.98 2.45
CA THR A 131 -12.76 -24.36 2.06
C THR A 131 -13.53 -23.26 1.35
N GLU A 132 -13.04 -22.02 1.39
CA GLU A 132 -13.75 -20.83 0.89
C GLU A 132 -15.12 -20.64 1.56
N GLU A 133 -15.24 -21.03 2.83
CA GLU A 133 -16.45 -20.87 3.63
C GLU A 133 -16.30 -19.74 4.67
N LEU A 134 -17.38 -18.99 4.89
CA LEU A 134 -17.46 -17.99 5.96
C LEU A 134 -17.54 -18.67 7.33
N GLN A 135 -16.56 -18.39 8.19
CA GLN A 135 -16.47 -18.88 9.56
C GLN A 135 -17.02 -17.88 10.59
N ALA A 136 -17.11 -16.61 10.21
CA ALA A 136 -17.74 -15.56 10.99
C ALA A 136 -18.25 -14.46 10.04
N LEU A 137 -19.38 -13.85 10.38
CA LEU A 137 -20.03 -12.81 9.58
C LEU A 137 -20.76 -11.80 10.47
N HIS A 138 -20.59 -10.52 10.17
CA HIS A 138 -21.35 -9.43 10.79
C HIS A 138 -21.61 -8.32 9.76
N ILE A 139 -22.83 -7.80 9.72
CA ILE A 139 -23.22 -6.62 8.94
C ILE A 139 -23.74 -5.58 9.92
N THR A 140 -23.20 -4.36 9.85
CA THR A 140 -23.61 -3.22 10.69
C THR A 140 -24.98 -2.68 10.26
N ASP A 141 -25.69 -2.04 11.18
CA ASP A 141 -26.89 -1.28 10.84
C ASP A 141 -26.55 -0.12 9.90
N PRO A 142 -27.44 0.25 8.95
CA PRO A 142 -27.20 1.37 8.06
C PRO A 142 -27.21 2.69 8.82
N ILE A 143 -26.21 3.53 8.55
CA ILE A 143 -26.07 4.87 9.13
C ILE A 143 -25.80 5.91 8.05
N ASP A 144 -26.37 7.10 8.21
CA ASP A 144 -25.97 8.25 7.40
C ASP A 144 -24.72 8.88 8.03
N VAL A 145 -23.72 9.20 7.21
CA VAL A 145 -22.47 9.81 7.64
C VAL A 145 -22.31 11.17 6.98
N THR A 146 -22.37 12.23 7.78
CA THR A 146 -22.24 13.61 7.29
C THR A 146 -20.87 14.20 7.61
N TRP A 147 -20.30 15.00 6.71
CA TRP A 147 -19.08 15.78 6.94
C TRP A 147 -19.08 17.06 6.11
N ASN A 148 -18.20 17.99 6.47
CA ASN A 148 -18.03 19.24 5.72
C ASN A 148 -16.78 19.18 4.85
N ARG A 149 -16.86 19.83 3.69
CA ARG A 149 -15.78 20.11 2.77
C ARG A 149 -15.79 21.60 2.43
N ASP A 150 -14.60 22.18 2.38
CA ASP A 150 -14.31 23.55 2.00
C ASP A 150 -13.04 23.57 1.15
N TYR A 151 -12.60 24.77 0.75
CA TYR A 151 -11.32 24.93 0.05
C TYR A 151 -10.19 25.11 1.08
N PRO A 152 -9.03 24.45 0.91
CA PRO A 152 -7.97 24.41 1.93
C PRO A 152 -7.40 25.78 2.28
N ASP A 153 -7.20 26.62 1.27
CA ASP A 153 -6.65 27.96 1.39
C ASP A 153 -7.11 28.87 0.24
N GLU A 154 -6.63 30.12 0.22
CA GLU A 154 -6.99 31.11 -0.79
C GLU A 154 -6.50 30.73 -2.20
N GLU A 155 -5.38 30.02 -2.32
CA GLU A 155 -4.83 29.59 -3.60
C GLU A 155 -5.61 28.38 -4.15
N GLY A 156 -5.89 27.38 -3.32
CA GLY A 156 -6.77 26.26 -3.61
C GLY A 156 -8.15 26.77 -4.04
N ARG A 157 -8.73 27.72 -3.30
CA ARG A 157 -9.98 28.36 -3.71
C ARG A 157 -9.88 29.01 -5.09
N ARG A 158 -8.84 29.80 -5.36
CA ARG A 158 -8.62 30.44 -6.68
C ARG A 158 -8.55 29.42 -7.82
N ARG A 159 -7.85 28.30 -7.59
CA ARG A 159 -7.74 27.20 -8.57
C ARG A 159 -9.10 26.56 -8.84
N HIS A 160 -9.85 26.23 -7.78
CA HIS A 160 -11.20 25.68 -7.93
C HIS A 160 -12.18 26.66 -8.59
N GLU A 161 -12.15 27.94 -8.25
CA GLU A 161 -12.97 28.98 -8.90
C GLU A 161 -12.70 29.04 -10.41
N TYR A 162 -11.42 29.03 -10.82
CA TYR A 162 -11.04 28.99 -12.24
C TYR A 162 -11.57 27.73 -12.95
N VAL A 163 -11.39 26.55 -12.34
CA VAL A 163 -11.79 25.26 -12.91
C VAL A 163 -13.32 25.18 -13.06
N LEU A 164 -14.06 25.64 -12.04
CA LEU A 164 -15.52 25.67 -12.05
C LEU A 164 -16.12 26.71 -13.01
N ASP A 165 -15.32 27.67 -13.48
CA ASP A 165 -15.70 28.64 -14.52
C ASP A 165 -15.58 28.08 -15.95
N GLN A 166 -14.97 26.90 -16.14
CA GLN A 166 -14.85 26.27 -17.45
C GLN A 166 -16.12 25.49 -17.80
N ASP A 167 -16.69 25.75 -18.98
CA ASP A 167 -17.90 25.09 -19.47
C ASP A 167 -17.71 23.56 -19.57
N GLU A 168 -16.50 23.14 -19.96
CA GLU A 168 -16.08 21.74 -20.08
C GLU A 168 -16.18 20.96 -18.76
N VAL A 169 -15.97 21.64 -17.63
CA VAL A 169 -16.10 21.07 -16.28
C VAL A 169 -17.53 21.20 -15.79
N TRP A 170 -18.11 22.40 -15.91
CA TRP A 170 -19.42 22.70 -15.33
C TRP A 170 -20.54 21.84 -15.90
N GLN A 171 -20.48 21.47 -17.18
CA GLN A 171 -21.46 20.59 -17.81
C GLN A 171 -21.64 19.23 -17.10
N HIS A 172 -20.64 18.75 -16.35
CA HIS A 172 -20.72 17.50 -15.59
C HIS A 172 -21.32 17.70 -14.19
N LEU A 173 -21.16 18.89 -13.61
CA LEU A 173 -21.54 19.19 -12.23
C LEU A 173 -22.93 19.85 -12.13
N GLU A 174 -23.35 20.56 -13.18
CA GLU A 174 -24.60 21.32 -13.17
C GLU A 174 -25.83 20.42 -12.98
N GLY A 175 -26.58 20.69 -11.91
CA GLY A 175 -27.82 19.97 -11.60
C GLY A 175 -27.64 18.64 -10.86
N ASN A 176 -26.40 18.25 -10.57
CA ASN A 176 -26.05 17.05 -9.81
C ASN A 176 -25.58 17.40 -8.39
N ASP A 177 -25.64 16.45 -7.47
CA ASP A 177 -24.97 16.56 -6.17
C ASP A 177 -23.46 16.32 -6.38
N TRP A 178 -22.63 17.29 -5.99
CA TRP A 178 -21.18 17.20 -6.13
C TRP A 178 -20.45 17.95 -5.03
N TYR A 179 -19.21 17.56 -4.77
CA TYR A 179 -18.32 18.26 -3.84
C TYR A 179 -16.84 18.13 -4.29
N PRO A 180 -15.98 19.11 -3.97
CA PRO A 180 -14.56 19.01 -4.26
C PRO A 180 -13.95 17.85 -3.48
N MET A 181 -13.25 16.98 -4.21
CA MET A 181 -12.37 15.99 -3.62
C MET A 181 -11.05 16.69 -3.33
N GLU A 182 -10.86 17.07 -2.08
CA GLU A 182 -9.58 17.54 -1.61
C GLU A 182 -8.72 16.32 -1.26
N LYS A 183 -7.62 16.13 -2.00
CA LYS A 183 -6.57 15.23 -1.56
C LYS A 183 -5.92 15.86 -0.36
N ALA A 184 -6.16 15.31 0.82
CA ALA A 184 -5.34 15.58 2.01
C ALA A 184 -4.00 14.86 1.87
N ALA A 185 -3.27 15.12 0.79
CA ALA A 185 -1.92 14.64 0.51
C ALA A 185 -1.28 15.64 -0.45
N GLU A 186 -0.03 15.98 -0.19
CA GLU A 186 0.71 16.79 -1.15
C GLU A 186 1.16 15.88 -2.28
N ILE A 187 0.48 15.97 -3.41
CA ILE A 187 0.88 15.27 -4.62
C ILE A 187 1.75 16.19 -5.45
N ILE A 188 2.84 15.64 -5.96
CA ILE A 188 3.53 16.25 -7.09
C ILE A 188 3.11 15.48 -8.34
N THR A 189 2.68 16.21 -9.35
CA THR A 189 2.14 15.61 -10.58
C THR A 189 2.99 16.06 -11.76
N ALA A 190 3.20 15.15 -12.71
CA ALA A 190 3.61 15.49 -14.07
C ALA A 190 2.52 15.02 -15.03
N TYR A 191 2.24 15.79 -16.08
CA TYR A 191 1.22 15.44 -17.08
C TYR A 191 1.70 15.82 -18.49
N GLY A 192 1.70 14.86 -19.40
CA GLY A 192 2.26 15.03 -20.75
C GLY A 192 3.71 15.54 -20.71
N ASP A 193 3.99 16.62 -21.45
CA ASP A 193 5.33 17.21 -21.54
C ASP A 193 5.68 18.17 -20.36
N TYR A 194 4.78 18.37 -19.40
CA TYR A 194 5.02 19.27 -18.27
C TYR A 194 5.84 18.61 -17.18
N ALA A 195 6.76 19.38 -16.57
CA ALA A 195 7.64 18.86 -15.55
C ALA A 195 6.88 18.53 -14.25
N HIS A 196 7.52 17.71 -13.43
CA HIS A 196 7.07 17.37 -12.09
C HIS A 196 6.84 18.63 -11.25
N GLY A 197 5.61 18.83 -10.76
CA GLY A 197 5.23 19.96 -9.91
C GLY A 197 4.64 21.15 -10.65
N GLU A 198 4.68 21.14 -11.99
CA GLU A 198 4.07 22.18 -12.84
C GLU A 198 2.57 21.97 -13.05
N VAL A 199 2.04 20.80 -12.71
CA VAL A 199 0.63 20.45 -12.89
C VAL A 199 -0.02 20.15 -11.55
N SER A 200 -1.20 20.74 -11.32
CA SER A 200 -2.04 20.47 -10.17
C SER A 200 -3.33 19.81 -10.64
N PRO A 201 -3.75 18.67 -10.08
CA PRO A 201 -5.08 18.16 -10.33
C PRO A 201 -6.12 18.92 -9.50
N ALA A 202 -7.34 19.05 -10.02
CA ALA A 202 -8.52 19.38 -9.24
C ALA A 202 -9.63 18.38 -9.54
N MET A 203 -10.24 17.83 -8.50
CA MET A 203 -11.14 16.68 -8.61
C MET A 203 -12.46 16.96 -7.91
N TYR A 204 -13.55 16.45 -8.48
CA TYR A 204 -14.89 16.62 -7.93
C TYR A 204 -15.62 15.30 -7.96
N TYR A 205 -16.06 14.81 -6.80
CA TYR A 205 -17.03 13.73 -6.76
C TYR A 205 -18.38 14.27 -7.22
N VAL A 206 -19.06 13.52 -8.09
CA VAL A 206 -20.37 13.88 -8.60
C VAL A 206 -21.26 12.65 -8.67
N MET A 207 -22.48 12.78 -8.16
CA MET A 207 -23.53 11.79 -8.33
C MET A 207 -24.19 12.00 -9.69
N GLN A 208 -24.02 11.03 -10.59
CA GLN A 208 -24.59 11.07 -11.93
C GLN A 208 -25.14 9.69 -12.29
N ASP A 209 -26.38 9.65 -12.81
CA ASP A 209 -27.03 8.42 -13.27
C ASP A 209 -27.11 7.28 -12.22
N GLY A 210 -27.12 7.65 -10.92
CA GLY A 210 -27.17 6.71 -9.80
C GLY A 210 -25.81 6.11 -9.42
N GLU A 211 -24.71 6.63 -9.98
CA GLU A 211 -23.35 6.22 -9.64
C GLU A 211 -22.52 7.41 -9.16
N LEU A 212 -21.48 7.12 -8.38
CA LEU A 212 -20.52 8.12 -7.94
C LEU A 212 -19.38 8.16 -8.95
N ASN A 213 -19.24 9.27 -9.66
CA ASN A 213 -18.17 9.52 -10.61
C ASN A 213 -17.22 10.59 -10.09
N VAL A 214 -16.07 10.77 -10.75
CA VAL A 214 -15.15 11.87 -10.49
C VAL A 214 -14.85 12.65 -11.75
N VAL A 215 -15.08 13.96 -11.72
CA VAL A 215 -14.54 14.88 -12.71
C VAL A 215 -13.10 15.20 -12.30
N SER A 216 -12.13 14.60 -12.98
CA SER A 216 -10.69 14.81 -12.78
C SER A 216 -10.21 15.85 -13.78
N THR A 217 -9.58 16.92 -13.29
CA THR A 217 -9.03 17.98 -14.13
C THR A 217 -7.56 18.16 -13.85
N PHE A 218 -6.80 18.56 -14.87
CA PHE A 218 -5.38 18.89 -14.74
C PHE A 218 -5.17 20.34 -15.17
N ILE A 219 -4.57 21.14 -14.29
CA ILE A 219 -4.27 22.54 -14.55
C ILE A 219 -2.77 22.80 -14.50
N ASN A 220 -2.25 23.58 -15.43
CA ASN A 220 -0.90 24.11 -15.39
C ASN A 220 -0.83 25.23 -14.34
N VAL A 221 0.17 25.14 -13.46
CA VAL A 221 0.46 26.10 -12.39
C VAL A 221 1.89 26.65 -12.44
N ALA A 222 2.67 26.37 -13.50
CA ALA A 222 4.06 26.80 -13.68
C ALA A 222 4.26 28.31 -13.94
N GLY A 223 3.24 29.14 -13.74
CA GLY A 223 3.28 30.58 -14.01
C GLY A 223 2.14 31.34 -13.32
N ASP A 224 2.02 32.63 -13.65
CA ASP A 224 1.02 33.52 -13.04
C ASP A 224 -0.43 33.19 -13.48
N ASP A 225 -0.60 32.66 -14.69
CA ASP A 225 -1.89 32.32 -15.27
C ASP A 225 -2.17 30.81 -15.15
N ILE A 226 -3.39 30.45 -14.72
CA ILE A 226 -3.85 29.06 -14.69
C ILE A 226 -4.39 28.70 -16.08
N GLU A 227 -3.99 27.53 -16.58
CA GLU A 227 -4.52 26.94 -17.82
C GLU A 227 -5.10 25.55 -17.54
N LEU A 228 -6.32 25.29 -18.04
CA LEU A 228 -6.91 23.96 -18.05
C LEU A 228 -6.27 23.12 -19.17
N LEU A 229 -5.60 22.03 -18.77
CA LEU A 229 -4.93 21.11 -19.69
C LEU A 229 -5.86 19.99 -20.15
N ASP A 230 -6.59 19.39 -19.21
CA ASP A 230 -7.49 18.28 -19.51
C ASP A 230 -8.63 18.14 -18.49
N VAL A 231 -9.72 17.51 -18.91
CA VAL A 231 -10.91 17.17 -18.11
C VAL A 231 -11.36 15.76 -18.48
N VAL A 232 -11.37 14.88 -17.48
CA VAL A 232 -11.74 13.48 -17.63
C VAL A 232 -12.84 13.13 -16.64
N LEU A 233 -13.91 12.50 -17.14
CA LEU A 233 -14.89 11.85 -16.29
C LEU A 233 -14.42 10.42 -15.97
N VAL A 234 -14.10 10.19 -14.70
CA VAL A 234 -13.71 8.89 -14.17
C VAL A 234 -14.95 8.20 -13.60
N GLU A 235 -15.44 7.21 -14.33
CA GLU A 235 -16.62 6.41 -13.93
C GLU A 235 -16.19 5.22 -13.04
N ASP A 236 -15.01 4.65 -13.29
CA ASP A 236 -14.43 3.57 -12.49
C ASP A 236 -13.17 4.03 -11.75
N PHE A 237 -13.27 4.14 -10.42
CA PHE A 237 -12.11 4.51 -9.58
C PHE A 237 -11.03 3.42 -9.56
N ALA A 238 -11.46 2.16 -9.55
CA ALA A 238 -10.59 1.00 -9.50
C ALA A 238 -11.18 -0.15 -10.31
N GLU A 239 -10.35 -1.06 -10.80
CA GLU A 239 -10.81 -2.15 -11.68
C GLU A 239 -11.56 -3.22 -10.87
N HIS A 240 -12.85 -3.47 -11.12
CA HIS A 240 -13.65 -4.44 -10.36
C HIS A 240 -13.75 -4.17 -8.83
N PRO A 241 -14.30 -3.03 -8.40
CA PRO A 241 -14.51 -2.75 -6.98
C PRO A 241 -15.62 -3.67 -6.40
N PRO A 242 -15.65 -3.87 -5.07
CA PRO A 242 -16.58 -4.79 -4.42
C PRO A 242 -18.05 -4.66 -4.83
N GLN A 243 -18.58 -3.44 -4.99
CA GLN A 243 -19.98 -3.23 -5.39
C GLN A 243 -20.27 -3.74 -6.80
N GLN A 244 -19.35 -3.61 -7.73
CA GLN A 244 -19.51 -4.13 -9.09
C GLN A 244 -19.38 -5.66 -9.13
N LEU A 245 -18.46 -6.22 -8.33
CA LEU A 245 -18.35 -7.67 -8.15
C LEU A 245 -19.67 -8.22 -7.60
N ALA A 246 -20.26 -7.58 -6.59
CA ALA A 246 -21.54 -7.98 -6.01
C ALA A 246 -22.68 -7.98 -7.05
N ARG A 247 -22.82 -6.90 -7.85
CA ARG A 247 -23.82 -6.80 -8.94
C ARG A 247 -23.67 -7.90 -10.00
N GLY A 248 -22.44 -8.38 -10.22
CA GLY A 248 -22.13 -9.45 -11.17
C GLY A 248 -22.38 -10.86 -10.62
N MET A 249 -22.63 -10.98 -9.30
CA MET A 249 -22.88 -12.26 -8.64
C MET A 249 -24.38 -12.55 -8.56
N ASN A 250 -24.72 -13.83 -8.50
CA ASN A 250 -26.06 -14.31 -8.17
C ASN A 250 -25.91 -15.34 -7.05
N PRO A 251 -25.84 -14.91 -5.79
CA PRO A 251 -25.57 -15.80 -4.67
C PRO A 251 -26.66 -16.87 -4.56
N ASP A 252 -26.23 -18.12 -4.42
CA ASP A 252 -27.11 -19.28 -4.25
C ASP A 252 -27.09 -19.72 -2.77
N GLY A 253 -28.23 -20.19 -2.25
CA GLY A 253 -28.31 -20.75 -0.90
C GLY A 253 -28.93 -19.83 0.15
N GLU A 254 -28.73 -20.18 1.42
CA GLU A 254 -29.17 -19.38 2.58
C GLU A 254 -27.97 -18.62 3.15
N THR A 255 -28.20 -17.39 3.62
CA THR A 255 -27.17 -16.62 4.33
C THR A 255 -26.72 -17.36 5.59
N VAL A 256 -25.42 -17.27 5.88
CA VAL A 256 -24.86 -17.77 7.14
C VAL A 256 -24.94 -16.73 8.26
N LEU A 257 -25.40 -15.51 7.98
CA LEU A 257 -25.55 -14.44 8.96
C LEU A 257 -26.40 -14.92 10.15
N GLY A 258 -25.85 -14.78 11.36
CA GLY A 258 -26.47 -15.26 12.60
C GLY A 258 -26.39 -16.77 12.83
N SER A 259 -25.94 -17.56 11.84
CA SER A 259 -25.61 -18.98 11.99
C SER A 259 -24.14 -19.18 12.37
N VAL A 260 -23.26 -18.29 11.91
CA VAL A 260 -21.86 -18.18 12.33
C VAL A 260 -21.69 -17.03 13.34
N PRO A 261 -20.64 -17.05 14.18
CA PRO A 261 -20.38 -15.94 15.12
C PRO A 261 -20.03 -14.64 14.39
N GLU A 262 -20.06 -13.53 15.12
CA GLU A 262 -19.48 -12.27 14.64
C GLU A 262 -17.95 -12.32 14.72
N PRO A 263 -17.21 -11.75 13.74
CA PRO A 263 -15.76 -11.64 13.83
C PRO A 263 -15.36 -10.83 15.06
N PRO A 264 -14.58 -11.41 16.01
CA PRO A 264 -14.12 -10.65 17.17
C PRO A 264 -13.21 -9.51 16.72
N MET A 265 -13.19 -8.42 17.50
CA MET A 265 -12.56 -7.17 17.09
C MET A 265 -11.08 -7.34 16.71
N MET A 266 -10.32 -8.14 17.47
CA MET A 266 -8.89 -8.35 17.21
C MET A 266 -8.62 -9.13 15.92
N GLN A 267 -9.58 -9.95 15.47
CA GLN A 267 -9.52 -10.73 14.24
C GLN A 267 -10.11 -10.00 13.02
N ARG A 268 -10.62 -8.77 13.16
CA ARG A 268 -10.96 -7.92 12.00
C ARG A 268 -9.68 -7.35 11.37
N PRO A 269 -9.69 -6.91 10.10
CA PRO A 269 -8.54 -6.22 9.49
C PRO A 269 -8.03 -5.09 10.39
N GLN A 270 -6.71 -4.91 10.51
CA GLN A 270 -6.10 -3.99 11.47
C GLN A 270 -6.54 -2.56 11.27
N ILE A 271 -6.71 -2.17 10.01
CA ILE A 271 -7.12 -0.84 9.60
C ILE A 271 -8.57 -0.52 9.96
N THR A 272 -9.43 -1.51 10.21
CA THR A 272 -10.88 -1.31 10.30
C THR A 272 -11.38 -1.41 11.76
N ALA A 273 -11.94 -0.33 12.31
CA ALA A 273 -12.64 -0.26 13.60
C ALA A 273 -14.06 -0.84 13.52
N PRO A 274 -14.81 -1.04 14.62
CA PRO A 274 -16.13 -1.67 14.58
C PRO A 274 -17.15 -1.04 13.61
N GLU A 275 -17.09 0.28 13.46
CA GLU A 275 -17.93 1.06 12.56
C GLU A 275 -17.26 1.31 11.21
N GLY A 276 -16.20 0.60 10.82
CA GLY A 276 -15.51 0.74 9.53
C GLY A 276 -14.56 1.95 9.37
N TYR A 277 -14.48 2.80 10.39
CA TYR A 277 -13.47 3.85 10.47
C TYR A 277 -12.06 3.29 10.70
N HIS A 278 -11.03 4.12 10.58
CA HIS A 278 -9.66 3.71 10.89
C HIS A 278 -9.54 3.25 12.35
N ARG A 279 -9.02 2.04 12.55
CA ARG A 279 -8.57 1.58 13.86
C ARG A 279 -7.12 1.99 14.05
N VAL A 280 -6.91 2.91 14.99
CA VAL A 280 -5.59 3.37 15.43
C VAL A 280 -5.39 2.92 16.86
N GLU A 281 -4.35 2.13 17.08
CA GLU A 281 -3.91 1.69 18.40
C GLU A 281 -2.84 2.66 18.93
N SER A 282 -2.82 2.89 20.24
CA SER A 282 -1.75 3.66 20.87
C SER A 282 -0.48 2.83 20.83
N VAL A 283 0.57 3.34 20.20
CA VAL A 283 1.89 2.71 20.15
C VAL A 283 2.87 3.61 20.87
N ASP A 284 3.69 3.04 21.75
CA ASP A 284 4.78 3.77 22.39
C ASP A 284 5.80 4.19 21.33
N GLU A 285 6.31 5.43 21.41
CA GLU A 285 7.32 5.96 20.47
C GLU A 285 8.62 5.14 20.48
N VAL A 286 8.87 4.41 21.56
CA VAL A 286 9.98 3.46 21.69
C VAL A 286 9.43 2.06 21.95
N ILE A 287 9.81 1.11 21.11
CA ILE A 287 9.42 -0.31 21.19
C ILE A 287 10.68 -1.13 21.50
N GLU A 288 10.67 -1.86 22.62
CA GLU A 288 11.74 -2.78 23.02
C GLU A 288 11.24 -4.24 22.98
N ASP A 289 11.61 -4.99 21.94
CA ASP A 289 11.30 -6.41 21.83
C ASP A 289 12.26 -7.13 20.88
N ALA A 290 12.38 -8.46 20.99
CA ALA A 290 13.17 -9.30 20.09
C ALA A 290 14.65 -8.88 19.96
N GLY A 291 15.22 -8.24 20.99
CA GLY A 291 16.59 -7.71 20.96
C GLY A 291 16.72 -6.36 20.24
N TRP A 292 15.63 -5.83 19.70
CA TRP A 292 15.55 -4.52 19.09
C TRP A 292 15.10 -3.46 20.10
N SER A 293 15.63 -2.26 19.96
CA SER A 293 15.03 -1.03 20.50
C SER A 293 14.82 -0.10 19.31
N VAL A 294 13.55 0.13 18.98
CA VAL A 294 13.08 0.87 17.82
C VAL A 294 12.41 2.14 18.29
N GLU A 295 12.95 3.29 17.91
CA GLU A 295 12.32 4.60 18.12
C GLU A 295 11.68 5.03 16.80
N TRP A 296 10.41 5.44 16.85
CA TRP A 296 9.69 5.88 15.65
C TRP A 296 9.01 7.23 15.86
N SER A 297 8.88 7.97 14.77
CA SER A 297 8.04 9.16 14.67
C SER A 297 7.07 9.07 13.51
N GLY A 298 6.02 9.90 13.54
CA GLY A 298 5.07 9.98 12.43
C GLY A 298 5.75 10.33 11.09
N PRO A 299 5.09 10.06 9.96
CA PRO A 299 5.61 10.38 8.65
C PRO A 299 5.90 11.86 8.46
N ARG A 300 7.06 12.14 7.90
CA ARG A 300 7.29 13.39 7.18
C ARG A 300 6.87 13.29 5.72
N THR A 301 6.88 12.08 5.14
CA THR A 301 6.60 11.88 3.70
C THR A 301 5.79 10.65 3.30
N VAL A 302 6.06 9.39 3.68
CA VAL A 302 5.15 8.27 3.26
C VAL A 302 4.93 7.25 4.37
N GLY A 303 5.76 7.22 5.40
CA GLY A 303 5.69 6.22 6.45
C GLY A 303 6.41 6.68 7.70
N ALA A 304 6.27 5.92 8.78
CA ALA A 304 6.97 6.21 10.02
C ALA A 304 8.48 6.34 9.75
N GLU A 305 9.11 7.28 10.43
CA GLU A 305 10.56 7.36 10.45
C GLU A 305 11.05 6.53 11.60
N VAL A 306 12.02 5.67 11.35
CA VAL A 306 12.46 4.67 12.30
C VAL A 306 13.96 4.76 12.50
N SER A 307 14.39 4.85 13.76
CA SER A 307 15.76 4.53 14.16
C SER A 307 15.75 3.25 14.98
N ALA A 308 16.82 2.47 14.89
CA ALA A 308 16.85 1.16 15.53
C ALA A 308 18.25 0.77 16.01
N THR A 309 18.28 0.17 17.19
CA THR A 309 19.43 -0.55 17.73
C THR A 309 19.09 -2.02 17.87
N TYR A 310 20.10 -2.88 17.74
CA TYR A 310 19.96 -4.32 17.89
C TYR A 310 21.01 -4.85 18.87
N ASN A 311 20.57 -5.60 19.87
CA ASN A 311 21.39 -6.10 20.99
C ASN A 311 22.25 -5.00 21.66
N GLY A 312 21.69 -3.79 21.78
CA GLY A 312 22.32 -2.64 22.43
C GLY A 312 23.38 -1.91 21.60
N LYS A 313 23.51 -2.23 20.30
CA LYS A 313 24.40 -1.52 19.37
C LYS A 313 23.59 -0.84 18.25
N PRO A 314 24.06 0.30 17.71
CA PRO A 314 23.42 0.95 16.57
C PRO A 314 23.28 -0.02 15.39
N ALA A 315 22.16 0.04 14.68
CA ALA A 315 21.93 -0.70 13.44
C ALA A 315 21.46 0.23 12.32
N PHE A 316 20.46 1.06 12.61
CA PHE A 316 19.96 2.05 11.68
C PHE A 316 19.77 3.37 12.41
N GLU A 317 20.42 4.42 11.93
CA GLU A 317 20.17 5.77 12.45
C GLU A 317 18.85 6.31 11.91
N TYR A 318 18.48 5.91 10.69
CA TYR A 318 17.27 6.36 10.01
C TYR A 318 16.82 5.34 8.97
N ILE A 319 15.52 5.05 8.94
CA ILE A 319 14.81 4.30 7.90
C ILE A 319 13.46 4.97 7.66
N ALA A 320 13.15 5.30 6.41
CA ALA A 320 11.81 5.76 6.05
C ALA A 320 11.51 5.50 4.56
N PRO A 321 10.26 5.19 4.18
CA PRO A 321 9.78 5.41 2.83
C PRO A 321 9.62 6.91 2.62
N VAL A 322 10.26 7.44 1.59
CA VAL A 322 10.24 8.88 1.33
C VAL A 322 9.31 9.30 0.22
N SER A 323 9.02 8.41 -0.72
CA SER A 323 8.01 8.65 -1.75
C SER A 323 7.52 7.36 -2.37
N THR A 324 6.32 7.41 -2.94
CA THR A 324 5.85 6.39 -3.88
C THR A 324 5.48 7.07 -5.20
N SER A 325 6.14 6.68 -6.27
CA SER A 325 5.84 7.14 -7.62
C SER A 325 4.87 6.15 -8.28
N THR A 326 3.75 6.64 -8.81
CA THR A 326 2.85 5.90 -9.69
C THR A 326 2.91 6.51 -11.09
N GLY A 327 3.44 5.75 -12.04
CA GLY A 327 3.49 6.14 -13.44
C GLY A 327 2.37 5.50 -14.26
N TYR A 328 1.67 6.30 -15.06
CA TYR A 328 0.64 5.86 -16.01
C TYR A 328 1.10 6.04 -17.45
N ALA A 329 0.66 5.13 -18.33
CA ALA A 329 0.98 5.12 -19.76
C ALA A 329 2.49 5.22 -20.06
N LEU A 330 3.33 4.54 -19.28
CA LEU A 330 4.77 4.46 -19.56
C LEU A 330 5.05 3.68 -20.85
N PRO A 331 6.16 4.00 -21.56
CA PRO A 331 6.59 3.22 -22.72
C PRO A 331 6.98 1.78 -22.35
N GLU A 332 7.35 0.94 -23.31
CA GLU A 332 7.90 -0.39 -23.01
C GLU A 332 9.24 -0.28 -22.25
N ARG A 333 9.40 -1.05 -21.15
CA ARG A 333 10.60 -1.03 -20.29
C ARG A 333 11.89 -1.26 -21.06
N ASN A 334 11.92 -2.23 -21.99
CA ASN A 334 13.08 -2.56 -22.84
C ASN A 334 14.40 -2.77 -22.07
N GLY A 335 14.34 -3.33 -20.86
CA GLY A 335 15.50 -3.62 -20.02
C GLY A 335 16.15 -2.41 -19.34
N ARG A 336 15.56 -1.21 -19.46
CA ARG A 336 16.01 0.00 -18.76
C ARG A 336 15.78 -0.12 -17.25
N ASN A 337 16.63 0.52 -16.45
CA ASN A 337 16.42 0.68 -15.00
C ASN A 337 15.37 1.76 -14.69
N THR A 338 14.93 1.92 -13.42
CA THR A 338 13.79 2.82 -13.09
C THR A 338 14.06 4.27 -13.46
N ARG A 339 15.30 4.76 -13.30
CA ARG A 339 15.71 6.10 -13.77
C ARG A 339 15.55 6.28 -15.26
N GLU A 340 16.27 5.50 -16.07
CA GLU A 340 16.27 5.59 -17.55
C GLU A 340 14.89 5.39 -18.18
N PHE A 341 14.02 4.70 -17.46
CA PHE A 341 12.68 4.42 -17.91
C PHE A 341 11.71 5.55 -17.62
N MET A 342 11.65 6.02 -16.38
CA MET A 342 10.69 7.04 -15.94
C MET A 342 11.18 8.46 -16.30
N PHE A 343 12.49 8.68 -16.35
CA PHE A 343 13.13 9.99 -16.55
C PHE A 343 14.33 9.87 -17.52
N PRO A 344 14.07 9.59 -18.82
CA PRO A 344 15.11 9.24 -19.80
C PRO A 344 16.08 10.37 -20.15
N ASP A 345 15.68 11.62 -19.94
CA ASP A 345 16.48 12.81 -20.25
C ASP A 345 17.27 13.34 -19.03
N ASP A 346 17.25 12.61 -17.90
CA ASP A 346 17.90 13.00 -16.64
C ASP A 346 17.40 14.33 -16.04
N GLU A 347 16.16 14.68 -16.36
CA GLU A 347 15.42 15.86 -15.91
C GLU A 347 14.13 15.43 -15.20
N PRO A 348 13.47 16.29 -14.40
CA PRO A 348 12.19 16.02 -13.75
C PRO A 348 11.00 16.01 -14.73
N VAL A 349 11.20 15.48 -15.94
CA VAL A 349 10.18 15.28 -16.97
C VAL A 349 9.89 13.80 -17.07
N PHE A 350 8.63 13.44 -16.80
CA PHE A 350 8.19 12.06 -16.80
C PHE A 350 7.99 11.53 -18.23
N SER A 351 8.36 10.27 -18.49
CA SER A 351 8.27 9.67 -19.83
C SER A 351 6.92 9.07 -20.18
N GLY A 352 6.03 8.90 -19.20
CA GLY A 352 4.63 8.49 -19.41
C GLY A 352 3.69 9.69 -19.42
N GLU A 353 2.39 9.42 -19.51
CA GLU A 353 1.38 10.49 -19.60
C GLU A 353 1.11 11.18 -18.25
N LEU A 354 1.07 10.40 -17.16
CA LEU A 354 0.75 10.92 -15.83
C LEU A 354 1.63 10.28 -14.77
N LEU A 355 2.30 11.12 -13.98
CA LEU A 355 3.03 10.72 -12.78
C LEU A 355 2.27 11.25 -11.57
N TYR A 356 1.94 10.34 -10.65
CA TYR A 356 1.60 10.70 -9.28
C TYR A 356 2.81 10.44 -8.39
N TRP A 357 3.23 11.44 -7.66
CA TRP A 357 4.24 11.34 -6.64
C TRP A 357 3.62 11.61 -5.28
N ASP A 358 3.35 10.53 -4.56
CA ASP A 358 2.58 10.58 -3.32
C ASP A 358 3.50 10.91 -2.14
N ILE A 359 3.11 11.98 -1.42
CA ILE A 359 3.71 12.44 -0.16
C ILE A 359 2.56 12.69 0.84
N HIS A 360 2.82 12.32 2.07
CA HIS A 360 1.94 12.15 3.21
C HIS A 360 2.66 12.57 4.49
N SER A 361 1.96 13.28 5.35
CA SER A 361 2.38 13.59 6.70
C SER A 361 1.24 13.27 7.68
N ASN A 362 1.48 13.43 8.97
CA ASN A 362 0.39 13.34 9.96
C ASN A 362 -0.72 14.37 9.69
N ASP A 363 -0.35 15.55 9.16
CA ASP A 363 -1.28 16.64 8.89
C ASP A 363 -2.04 16.41 7.56
N PHE A 364 -1.42 15.72 6.61
CA PHE A 364 -1.99 15.45 5.28
C PHE A 364 -1.70 14.00 4.88
N GLY A 365 -2.66 13.08 5.08
CA GLY A 365 -2.66 11.78 4.38
C GLY A 365 -2.57 10.54 5.26
N GLY A 366 -2.85 10.67 6.56
CA GLY A 366 -2.76 9.67 7.64
C GLY A 366 -3.39 8.27 7.39
N PRO A 367 -3.84 7.51 8.40
CA PRO A 367 -3.86 7.81 9.83
C PRO A 367 -2.49 7.73 10.51
N GLY A 368 -1.41 7.41 9.78
CA GLY A 368 -0.10 7.23 10.40
C GLY A 368 0.12 5.81 10.88
N VAL A 369 0.65 5.66 12.09
CA VAL A 369 0.81 4.35 12.73
C VAL A 369 -0.56 3.78 13.09
N LEU A 370 -0.83 2.56 12.64
CA LEU A 370 -2.06 1.82 12.96
C LEU A 370 -1.93 1.03 14.27
N GLY A 371 -0.73 0.55 14.58
CA GLY A 371 -0.52 -0.35 15.71
C GLY A 371 0.70 -1.24 15.53
N THR A 372 0.94 -2.08 16.53
CA THR A 372 1.94 -3.15 16.47
C THR A 372 1.29 -4.52 16.31
N THR A 373 2.05 -5.50 15.86
CA THR A 373 1.64 -6.91 15.84
C THR A 373 2.81 -7.77 16.29
N GLU A 374 2.57 -8.62 17.29
CA GLU A 374 3.58 -9.54 17.79
C GLU A 374 3.66 -10.82 16.95
N TYR A 375 4.88 -11.29 16.72
CA TYR A 375 5.18 -12.58 16.10
C TYR A 375 5.81 -13.50 17.14
N PRO A 376 5.07 -14.48 17.69
CA PRO A 376 5.65 -15.42 18.64
C PRO A 376 6.67 -16.34 17.95
N GLU A 377 7.62 -16.85 18.74
CA GLU A 377 8.56 -17.89 18.30
C GLU A 377 7.78 -19.16 17.89
N THR A 378 8.14 -19.75 16.75
CA THR A 378 7.66 -21.05 16.32
C THR A 378 8.85 -21.94 15.94
N PRO A 379 8.66 -23.24 15.74
CA PRO A 379 9.75 -24.11 15.25
C PRO A 379 10.33 -23.66 13.89
N GLU A 380 9.53 -22.99 13.06
CA GLU A 380 9.88 -22.60 11.69
C GLU A 380 10.49 -21.19 11.60
N HIS A 381 10.17 -20.28 12.53
CA HIS A 381 10.65 -18.90 12.47
C HIS A 381 10.89 -18.26 13.86
N PRO A 382 11.86 -17.34 13.94
CA PRO A 382 12.14 -16.55 15.14
C PRO A 382 10.94 -15.71 15.57
N ARG A 383 10.91 -15.32 16.86
CA ARG A 383 9.97 -14.29 17.33
C ARG A 383 10.30 -12.92 16.72
N GLY A 384 9.35 -12.02 16.77
CA GLY A 384 9.50 -10.66 16.24
C GLY A 384 8.28 -9.80 16.50
N PHE A 385 8.26 -8.64 15.86
CA PHE A 385 7.10 -7.77 15.84
C PHE A 385 7.06 -6.94 14.55
N ARG A 386 5.89 -6.37 14.27
CA ARG A 386 5.65 -5.42 13.19
C ARG A 386 5.18 -4.10 13.79
N LEU A 387 5.73 -3.00 13.31
CA LEU A 387 5.08 -1.69 13.32
C LEU A 387 4.37 -1.50 11.98
N ARG A 388 3.05 -1.29 11.99
CA ARG A 388 2.28 -1.03 10.75
C ARG A 388 1.86 0.42 10.68
N THR A 389 2.03 1.00 9.50
CA THR A 389 1.49 2.30 9.14
C THR A 389 0.61 2.19 7.90
N HIS A 390 -0.35 3.11 7.79
CA HIS A 390 -1.24 3.22 6.63
C HIS A 390 -1.36 4.67 6.19
N PHE A 391 -1.39 4.85 4.87
CA PHE A 391 -1.50 6.16 4.23
C PHE A 391 -2.44 6.14 3.05
N HIS A 392 -3.16 7.24 2.89
CA HIS A 392 -4.02 7.52 1.75
C HIS A 392 -4.30 9.02 1.61
N THR A 393 -4.50 9.48 0.37
CA THR A 393 -4.89 10.87 0.00
C THR A 393 -6.19 11.36 0.65
N GLY A 394 -6.93 10.49 1.34
CA GLY A 394 -8.07 10.83 2.18
C GLY A 394 -8.04 9.99 3.46
N ALA A 395 -6.96 10.04 4.24
CA ALA A 395 -6.87 9.33 5.52
C ALA A 395 -6.39 10.22 6.67
N VAL A 396 -6.78 11.49 6.64
CA VAL A 396 -6.77 12.34 7.83
C VAL A 396 -7.68 11.79 8.94
N PRO A 397 -7.49 12.15 10.22
CA PRO A 397 -8.24 11.60 11.35
C PRO A 397 -9.79 11.66 11.23
N ASN A 398 -10.32 12.47 10.31
CA ASN A 398 -11.74 12.64 10.02
C ASN A 398 -12.14 12.28 8.57
N ALA A 399 -11.41 11.42 7.86
CA ALA A 399 -11.66 11.08 6.45
C ALA A 399 -12.94 10.25 6.21
N ARG A 400 -14.09 10.86 6.49
CA ARG A 400 -15.43 10.25 6.45
C ARG A 400 -15.86 9.86 5.04
N ASP A 401 -15.41 10.57 4.02
CA ASP A 401 -15.59 10.22 2.61
C ASP A 401 -15.01 8.84 2.29
N PHE A 402 -13.74 8.63 2.60
CA PHE A 402 -13.05 7.37 2.35
C PHE A 402 -13.69 6.20 3.09
N HIS A 403 -14.03 6.41 4.37
CA HIS A 403 -14.73 5.40 5.16
C HIS A 403 -16.15 5.11 4.69
N SER A 404 -16.75 6.03 3.95
CA SER A 404 -18.06 5.83 3.31
C SER A 404 -17.96 5.11 1.97
N GLY A 405 -16.76 4.76 1.52
CA GLY A 405 -16.51 4.10 0.25
C GLY A 405 -16.28 5.06 -0.91
N HIS A 406 -16.36 6.39 -0.70
CA HIS A 406 -15.98 7.42 -1.68
C HIS A 406 -14.44 7.46 -1.78
N ARG A 407 -13.85 6.39 -2.30
CA ARG A 407 -12.41 6.29 -2.52
C ARG A 407 -12.05 6.81 -3.90
N PHE A 408 -11.00 7.62 -3.96
CA PHE A 408 -10.45 8.06 -5.23
C PHE A 408 -9.26 7.18 -5.58
N ALA A 409 -9.38 6.40 -6.66
CA ALA A 409 -8.42 5.37 -7.02
C ALA A 409 -8.18 4.30 -5.91
N PRO A 410 -7.39 3.24 -6.16
CA PRO A 410 -7.10 2.18 -5.19
C PRO A 410 -5.92 2.58 -4.29
N TYR A 411 -5.72 3.86 -3.99
CA TYR A 411 -4.60 4.30 -3.18
C TYR A 411 -4.81 3.77 -1.76
N ASN A 412 -4.17 2.66 -1.42
CA ASN A 412 -4.16 2.12 -0.08
C ASN A 412 -2.78 1.54 0.14
N TYR A 413 -2.01 2.24 0.97
CA TYR A 413 -0.63 1.93 1.27
C TYR A 413 -0.54 1.26 2.63
N TYR A 414 -0.09 0.00 2.70
CA TYR A 414 0.41 -0.56 3.95
C TYR A 414 1.93 -0.54 3.92
N ILE A 415 2.49 0.17 4.89
CA ILE A 415 3.93 0.27 5.10
C ILE A 415 4.21 -0.42 6.43
N ASN A 416 4.87 -1.57 6.37
CA ASN A 416 5.20 -2.35 7.56
C ASN A 416 6.72 -2.39 7.79
N TYR A 417 7.08 -2.43 9.06
CA TYR A 417 8.44 -2.55 9.55
C TYR A 417 8.49 -3.80 10.43
N ASP A 418 8.92 -4.92 9.85
CA ASP A 418 8.95 -6.22 10.52
C ASP A 418 10.37 -6.49 11.07
N PHE A 419 10.49 -6.69 12.38
CA PHE A 419 11.74 -6.93 13.11
C PHE A 419 11.74 -8.32 13.74
N TYR A 420 12.82 -9.08 13.60
CA TYR A 420 12.94 -10.45 14.08
C TYR A 420 14.16 -10.64 14.99
N GLU A 421 14.06 -11.56 15.97
CA GLU A 421 15.12 -11.80 16.97
C GLU A 421 16.41 -12.42 16.43
N ASP A 422 16.42 -12.86 15.18
CA ASP A 422 17.64 -13.33 14.50
C ASP A 422 18.43 -12.18 13.86
N GLY A 423 17.99 -10.94 14.05
CA GLY A 423 18.62 -9.74 13.49
C GLY A 423 18.16 -9.43 12.07
N VAL A 424 17.01 -9.95 11.65
CA VAL A 424 16.43 -9.60 10.35
C VAL A 424 15.43 -8.45 10.50
N PHE A 425 15.55 -7.46 9.62
CA PHE A 425 14.59 -6.40 9.42
C PHE A 425 14.03 -6.48 7.98
N MET A 426 12.71 -6.41 7.84
CA MET A 426 12.04 -6.44 6.55
C MET A 426 11.10 -5.23 6.41
N PRO A 427 11.46 -4.20 5.61
CA PRO A 427 10.48 -3.20 5.19
C PRO A 427 9.54 -3.84 4.17
N VAL A 428 8.24 -3.67 4.37
CA VAL A 428 7.20 -4.20 3.49
C VAL A 428 6.37 -3.04 2.97
N TRP A 429 6.36 -2.87 1.65
CA TRP A 429 5.51 -1.93 0.95
C TRP A 429 4.38 -2.69 0.25
N GLN A 430 3.14 -2.27 0.50
CA GLN A 430 1.96 -2.86 -0.11
C GLN A 430 1.07 -1.75 -0.66
N ARG A 431 0.67 -1.86 -1.93
CA ARG A 431 -0.22 -0.90 -2.59
C ARG A 431 -1.35 -1.62 -3.31
N GLN A 432 -2.58 -1.18 -3.12
CA GLN A 432 -3.73 -1.70 -3.88
C GLN A 432 -3.77 -1.14 -5.33
N GLY A 433 -4.33 -1.89 -6.27
CA GLY A 433 -4.62 -1.42 -7.64
C GLY A 433 -4.54 -2.49 -8.72
N PRO A 434 -4.82 -2.13 -10.00
CA PRO A 434 -4.73 -0.79 -10.58
C PRO A 434 -6.00 0.07 -10.48
N GLY A 435 -5.85 1.37 -10.76
CA GLY A 435 -6.89 2.39 -10.70
C GLY A 435 -6.83 3.37 -11.85
N TYR A 436 -7.67 4.41 -11.83
CA TYR A 436 -7.75 5.39 -12.93
C TYR A 436 -8.07 4.70 -14.26
N VAL A 437 -9.08 3.82 -14.18
CA VAL A 437 -9.30 2.78 -15.16
C VAL A 437 -9.84 3.38 -16.46
N THR A 438 -10.89 4.20 -16.43
CA THR A 438 -11.50 4.74 -17.66
C THR A 438 -10.60 5.72 -18.40
N GLU A 439 -9.86 6.59 -17.69
CA GLU A 439 -8.94 7.57 -18.28
C GLU A 439 -7.85 6.89 -19.11
N PHE A 440 -7.15 5.93 -18.50
CA PHE A 440 -6.02 5.26 -19.13
C PHE A 440 -6.40 3.98 -19.86
N GLN A 441 -7.65 3.50 -19.76
CA GLN A 441 -8.21 2.41 -20.59
C GLN A 441 -8.06 2.72 -22.07
N THR A 442 -8.33 3.97 -22.48
CA THR A 442 -8.17 4.40 -23.88
C THR A 442 -6.71 4.31 -24.34
N TYR A 443 -5.75 4.67 -23.47
CA TYR A 443 -4.31 4.52 -23.73
C TYR A 443 -3.87 3.04 -23.73
N ARG A 444 -4.54 2.14 -22.98
CA ARG A 444 -4.30 0.67 -23.04
C ARG A 444 -4.44 0.12 -24.45
N ASP A 445 -5.47 0.59 -25.14
CA ASP A 445 -5.98 -0.06 -26.34
C ASP A 445 -5.48 0.59 -27.65
N ALA A 446 -5.03 1.85 -27.61
CA ALA A 446 -4.82 2.66 -28.80
C ALA A 446 -3.40 2.63 -29.41
N GLU A 447 -2.31 2.62 -28.62
CA GLU A 447 -1.00 3.04 -29.17
C GLU A 447 0.22 2.17 -28.77
N TYR A 448 0.21 1.46 -27.63
CA TYR A 448 1.41 0.78 -27.10
C TYR A 448 1.25 -0.70 -26.67
N GLY A 449 0.08 -1.32 -26.86
CA GLY A 449 -0.12 -2.75 -26.52
C GLY A 449 -0.49 -3.07 -25.06
N GLY A 450 -0.91 -2.07 -24.27
CA GLY A 450 -1.41 -2.17 -22.89
C GLY A 450 -0.94 -1.00 -22.01
N PRO A 451 -1.54 -0.74 -20.83
CA PRO A 451 -1.04 0.28 -19.93
C PRO A 451 0.15 -0.29 -19.15
N THR A 452 1.27 0.42 -19.18
CA THR A 452 2.44 0.08 -18.36
C THR A 452 2.29 0.93 -17.08
N ILE A 453 1.36 0.58 -16.18
CA ILE A 453 1.25 1.25 -14.86
C ILE A 453 2.35 0.71 -13.97
N PHE A 454 3.19 1.57 -13.42
CA PHE A 454 4.31 1.15 -12.56
C PHE A 454 4.25 1.89 -11.24
N TYR A 455 4.53 1.17 -10.17
CA TYR A 455 4.61 1.71 -8.83
C TYR A 455 6.03 1.54 -8.32
N VAL A 456 6.64 2.59 -7.80
CA VAL A 456 7.99 2.54 -7.23
C VAL A 456 7.97 3.15 -5.85
N SER A 457 8.19 2.32 -4.83
CA SER A 457 8.41 2.79 -3.46
C SER A 457 9.89 3.06 -3.25
N LYS A 458 10.22 4.24 -2.73
CA LYS A 458 11.61 4.68 -2.50
C LYS A 458 11.85 4.78 -0.99
N TRP A 459 12.72 3.92 -0.47
CA TRP A 459 13.08 3.85 0.94
C TRP A 459 14.49 4.33 1.17
N VAL A 460 14.70 5.24 2.11
CA VAL A 460 16.03 5.68 2.54
C VAL A 460 16.40 4.96 3.82
N THR A 461 17.64 4.48 3.88
CA THR A 461 18.24 3.93 5.09
C THR A 461 19.61 4.57 5.33
N ARG A 462 19.90 4.99 6.57
CA ARG A 462 21.24 5.33 7.04
C ARG A 462 21.76 4.17 7.92
N PRO A 463 22.52 3.21 7.34
CA PRO A 463 23.00 2.06 8.08
C PRO A 463 24.15 2.43 9.02
N THR A 464 24.10 1.94 10.25
CA THR A 464 25.10 2.19 11.30
C THR A 464 25.53 0.88 11.96
N PRO A 465 26.20 -0.04 11.24
CA PRO A 465 26.51 -1.39 11.71
C PRO A 465 27.42 -1.36 12.94
N GLY A 466 26.86 -1.36 14.15
CA GLY A 466 27.60 -1.29 15.40
C GLY A 466 28.33 0.03 15.70
N THR A 467 28.32 1.00 14.78
CA THR A 467 29.00 2.29 14.88
C THR A 467 28.30 3.36 14.06
N THR A 468 28.47 4.63 14.45
CA THR A 468 28.00 5.83 13.72
C THR A 468 29.11 6.52 12.94
N ASP A 469 30.35 6.03 13.00
CA ASP A 469 31.53 6.70 12.44
C ASP A 469 31.65 6.57 10.91
N GLY A 470 30.89 5.66 10.30
CA GLY A 470 30.91 5.37 8.86
C GLY A 470 30.87 3.87 8.56
N VAL A 471 30.85 3.50 7.27
CA VAL A 471 30.71 2.11 6.84
C VAL A 471 31.69 1.73 5.72
N GLU A 472 32.12 0.47 5.71
CA GLU A 472 32.69 -0.15 4.51
C GLU A 472 31.53 -0.77 3.69
N THR A 473 31.39 -0.34 2.44
CA THR A 473 30.33 -0.82 1.54
C THR A 473 30.88 -1.87 0.58
N GLN A 474 30.17 -2.99 0.44
CA GLN A 474 30.56 -4.09 -0.44
C GLN A 474 29.36 -4.57 -1.30
N ILE A 475 29.62 -5.03 -2.52
CA ILE A 475 28.62 -5.60 -3.43
C ILE A 475 29.01 -7.05 -3.72
N PHE A 476 28.04 -7.96 -3.63
CA PHE A 476 28.15 -9.33 -4.14
C PHE A 476 27.32 -9.44 -5.42
N ASP A 477 27.92 -9.91 -6.51
CA ASP A 477 27.30 -10.02 -7.83
C ASP A 477 26.84 -11.45 -8.18
N GLY A 478 26.68 -12.29 -7.16
CA GLY A 478 26.46 -13.74 -7.30
C GLY A 478 27.73 -14.58 -7.33
N SER A 479 28.90 -13.97 -7.58
CA SER A 479 30.17 -14.69 -7.70
C SER A 479 31.25 -14.22 -6.74
N GLU A 480 31.44 -12.90 -6.60
CA GLU A 480 32.49 -12.33 -5.77
C GLU A 480 32.05 -11.06 -5.04
N TRP A 481 32.74 -10.76 -3.94
CA TRP A 481 32.57 -9.51 -3.21
C TRP A 481 33.52 -8.45 -3.77
N THR A 482 32.96 -7.30 -4.13
CA THR A 482 33.71 -6.10 -4.56
C THR A 482 33.46 -4.95 -3.58
N THR A 483 34.41 -4.02 -3.51
CA THR A 483 34.34 -2.83 -2.63
C THR A 483 34.39 -1.59 -3.53
N PRO A 484 33.24 -1.02 -3.93
CA PRO A 484 33.21 0.17 -4.77
C PRO A 484 33.84 1.36 -4.05
N GLU A 485 34.77 2.08 -4.67
CA GLU A 485 35.42 3.23 -4.02
C GLU A 485 34.47 4.43 -3.90
N THR A 486 33.53 4.56 -4.85
CA THR A 486 32.63 5.70 -5.00
C THR A 486 31.15 5.32 -4.92
N GLU A 487 30.29 6.33 -4.83
CA GLU A 487 28.83 6.24 -4.93
C GLU A 487 28.39 5.42 -6.17
N PHE A 488 27.24 4.76 -6.08
CA PHE A 488 26.75 3.92 -7.16
C PHE A 488 25.23 3.77 -7.20
N TYR A 489 24.74 3.41 -8.39
CA TYR A 489 23.38 2.93 -8.64
C TYR A 489 23.45 1.52 -9.24
N LEU A 490 22.69 0.60 -8.67
CA LEU A 490 22.74 -0.82 -9.00
C LEU A 490 21.32 -1.40 -9.13
N THR A 491 21.04 -2.02 -10.28
CA THR A 491 19.88 -2.91 -10.44
C THR A 491 20.20 -4.27 -9.84
N GLY A 492 19.27 -4.82 -9.07
CA GLY A 492 19.42 -6.12 -8.43
C GLY A 492 19.01 -7.31 -9.30
N ASP A 493 19.41 -8.48 -8.84
CA ASP A 493 18.89 -9.79 -9.21
C ASP A 493 18.86 -10.69 -7.95
N GLU A 494 18.41 -11.94 -8.09
CA GLU A 494 18.26 -12.88 -6.97
C GLU A 494 19.57 -13.23 -6.25
N GLU A 495 20.73 -12.99 -6.87
CA GLU A 495 22.05 -13.29 -6.30
C GLU A 495 22.76 -12.03 -5.75
N THR A 496 22.26 -10.84 -6.08
CA THR A 496 22.89 -9.57 -5.74
C THR A 496 22.67 -9.20 -4.27
N LEU A 497 23.77 -8.90 -3.56
CA LEU A 497 23.74 -8.42 -2.17
C LEU A 497 24.54 -7.12 -2.03
N VAL A 498 24.05 -6.20 -1.21
CA VAL A 498 24.82 -5.03 -0.76
C VAL A 498 25.04 -5.12 0.74
N ARG A 499 26.30 -4.97 1.18
CA ARG A 499 26.67 -5.08 2.58
C ARG A 499 27.33 -3.80 3.08
N PHE A 500 26.85 -3.31 4.23
CA PHE A 500 27.46 -2.25 5.02
C PHE A 500 28.12 -2.88 6.24
N ARG A 501 29.41 -2.63 6.46
CA ARG A 501 30.19 -3.22 7.55
C ARG A 501 30.77 -2.16 8.45
N ASN A 502 30.90 -2.49 9.73
CA ASN A 502 31.75 -1.76 10.64
C ASN A 502 33.21 -1.88 10.16
N PRO A 503 33.90 -0.78 9.83
CA PRO A 503 35.31 -0.83 9.45
C PRO A 503 36.21 -1.37 10.57
N ASP A 504 35.82 -1.14 11.81
CA ASP A 504 36.60 -1.46 13.02
C ASP A 504 36.00 -2.62 13.84
N GLY A 505 34.95 -3.29 13.33
CA GLY A 505 34.19 -4.28 14.09
C GLY A 505 33.63 -5.44 13.26
N PRO A 506 33.06 -6.46 13.92
CA PRO A 506 32.45 -7.60 13.24
C PRO A 506 31.04 -7.32 12.71
N GLU A 507 30.41 -6.22 13.11
CA GLU A 507 29.02 -5.91 12.78
C GLU A 507 28.85 -5.63 11.28
N SER A 508 27.76 -6.15 10.71
CA SER A 508 27.40 -5.90 9.33
C SER A 508 25.90 -5.98 9.13
N ILE A 509 25.43 -5.25 8.12
CA ILE A 509 24.05 -5.24 7.63
C ILE A 509 24.11 -5.60 6.16
N THR A 510 23.42 -6.65 5.74
CA THR A 510 23.37 -7.09 4.33
C THR A 510 21.95 -6.94 3.81
N LEU A 511 21.79 -6.18 2.74
CA LEU A 511 20.55 -6.01 1.96
C LEU A 511 20.56 -7.00 0.79
N ALA A 512 19.53 -7.83 0.70
CA ALA A 512 19.30 -8.69 -0.45
C ALA A 512 18.42 -8.02 -1.50
N LEU A 513 18.80 -8.12 -2.77
CA LEU A 513 18.04 -7.59 -3.90
C LEU A 513 17.34 -8.72 -4.68
N ASP A 514 16.51 -8.32 -5.63
CA ASP A 514 15.89 -9.15 -6.66
C ASP A 514 15.71 -8.28 -7.92
N ASP A 515 15.12 -8.84 -8.98
CA ASP A 515 14.88 -8.19 -10.27
C ASP A 515 13.83 -7.05 -10.24
N LEU A 516 13.24 -6.81 -9.07
CA LEU A 516 12.26 -5.76 -8.80
C LEU A 516 12.79 -4.74 -7.79
N LYS A 517 14.08 -4.83 -7.48
CA LYS A 517 14.78 -3.95 -6.56
C LYS A 517 15.96 -3.30 -7.22
N GLU A 518 16.15 -2.06 -6.88
CA GLU A 518 17.35 -1.31 -7.23
C GLU A 518 17.85 -0.60 -5.97
N VAL A 519 19.15 -0.36 -5.92
CA VAL A 519 19.77 0.34 -4.79
C VAL A 519 20.64 1.47 -5.29
N VAL A 520 20.54 2.61 -4.61
CA VAL A 520 21.47 3.73 -4.78
C VAL A 520 22.19 3.95 -3.46
N VAL A 521 23.52 3.99 -3.48
CA VAL A 521 24.33 4.33 -2.31
C VAL A 521 25.05 5.63 -2.60
N VAL A 522 24.70 6.67 -1.85
CA VAL A 522 25.27 8.00 -1.94
C VAL A 522 25.75 8.49 -0.58
N ARG A 523 26.64 9.47 -0.60
CA ARG A 523 27.04 10.19 0.61
C ARG A 523 25.97 11.25 0.93
N PRO A 524 25.57 11.43 2.20
CA PRO A 524 24.63 12.48 2.57
C PRO A 524 25.19 13.88 2.24
N LYS A 525 24.46 14.69 1.46
CA LYS A 525 24.75 16.11 1.26
C LYS A 525 23.61 16.99 1.81
N GLU A 526 23.96 18.22 2.21
CA GLU A 526 22.98 19.22 2.66
C GLU A 526 22.06 19.61 1.47
N GLY A 527 20.75 19.58 1.68
CA GLY A 527 19.75 19.88 0.64
C GLY A 527 19.32 18.68 -0.21
N GLU A 528 19.94 17.51 -0.05
CA GLU A 528 19.43 16.26 -0.64
C GLU A 528 18.34 15.65 0.26
N ILE A 529 17.50 14.79 -0.32
CA ILE A 529 16.49 14.06 0.46
C ILE A 529 17.21 13.13 1.44
N GLY A 530 17.05 13.47 2.70
CA GLY A 530 17.94 13.08 3.79
C GLY A 530 17.81 14.03 4.98
N ASP A 531 17.53 15.32 4.71
CA ASP A 531 17.12 16.31 5.72
C ASP A 531 15.90 17.18 5.31
N ALA A 532 15.55 17.25 4.02
CA ALA A 532 14.47 18.10 3.53
C ALA A 532 13.07 17.48 3.70
N ILE A 533 12.12 18.30 4.16
CA ILE A 533 10.68 18.06 4.17
C ILE A 533 10.11 19.05 3.15
N ARG A 534 9.21 18.63 2.24
CA ARG A 534 8.58 19.50 1.23
C ARG A 534 8.02 20.83 1.80
N ALA A 535 7.47 20.82 3.01
CA ALA A 535 6.99 22.02 3.70
C ALA A 535 8.10 23.04 4.08
N LEU A 536 9.35 22.61 4.07
CA LEU A 536 10.53 23.42 4.41
C LEU A 536 11.33 23.83 3.18
N ASP A 537 11.34 23.02 2.12
CA ASP A 537 12.06 23.29 0.87
C ASP A 537 11.34 22.71 -0.37
N PRO A 538 10.34 23.43 -0.94
CA PRO A 538 9.63 23.00 -2.14
C PRO A 538 10.52 22.91 -3.39
N GLU A 539 11.56 23.75 -3.50
CA GLU A 539 12.45 23.79 -4.67
C GLU A 539 13.23 22.47 -4.77
N ALA A 540 13.84 22.03 -3.66
CA ALA A 540 14.57 20.77 -3.60
C ALA A 540 13.69 19.55 -3.94
N GLU A 541 12.42 19.57 -3.52
CA GLU A 541 11.50 18.46 -3.81
C GLU A 541 11.03 18.46 -5.28
N PHE A 542 10.82 19.62 -5.91
CA PHE A 542 10.48 19.69 -7.33
C PHE A 542 11.65 19.29 -8.24
N GLU A 543 12.89 19.57 -7.81
CA GLU A 543 14.11 19.09 -8.49
C GLU A 543 14.36 17.59 -8.30
N PHE A 544 13.70 16.94 -7.34
CA PHE A 544 13.85 15.51 -7.11
C PHE A 544 12.96 14.68 -8.04
N TYR A 545 13.61 13.83 -8.84
CA TYR A 545 12.93 12.86 -9.71
C TYR A 545 13.37 11.41 -9.42
N HIS A 546 14.63 11.20 -9.06
CA HIS A 546 15.15 9.85 -8.82
C HIS A 546 16.37 9.84 -7.90
N PRO A 547 16.50 8.90 -6.93
CA PRO A 547 17.66 8.85 -6.01
C PRO A 547 19.03 8.80 -6.71
N ALA A 548 19.10 8.12 -7.86
CA ALA A 548 20.33 8.05 -8.65
C ALA A 548 20.76 9.37 -9.29
N GLN A 549 19.96 10.45 -9.19
CA GLN A 549 20.38 11.80 -9.58
C GLN A 549 21.52 12.34 -8.71
N TYR A 550 21.67 11.80 -7.49
CA TYR A 550 22.67 12.24 -6.51
C TYR A 550 24.02 11.52 -6.62
N VAL A 551 24.15 10.57 -7.55
CA VAL A 551 25.41 9.84 -7.77
C VAL A 551 26.39 10.74 -8.51
N ASP A 552 27.40 11.25 -7.80
CA ASP A 552 28.36 12.26 -8.27
C ASP A 552 29.83 11.76 -8.18
N ASP A 553 30.04 10.45 -8.14
CA ASP A 553 31.35 9.80 -8.00
C ASP A 553 32.12 10.19 -6.70
N GLU A 554 31.42 10.58 -5.62
CA GLU A 554 32.08 10.83 -4.32
C GLU A 554 32.58 9.53 -3.68
N LEU A 555 33.61 9.64 -2.82
CA LEU A 555 34.13 8.49 -2.06
C LEU A 555 33.18 8.10 -0.94
N ILE A 556 32.89 6.80 -0.79
CA ILE A 556 31.94 6.28 0.21
C ILE A 556 32.56 5.38 1.27
N GLN A 557 33.80 4.94 1.08
CA GLN A 557 34.42 3.96 1.98
C GLN A 557 34.86 4.60 3.30
N GLY A 558 34.32 4.10 4.42
CA GLY A 558 34.58 4.62 5.76
C GLY A 558 33.78 5.90 6.09
N GLU A 559 32.86 6.31 5.22
CA GLU A 559 32.00 7.48 5.41
C GLU A 559 30.59 7.05 5.82
N ALA A 560 29.78 7.98 6.33
CA ALA A 560 28.35 7.78 6.45
C ALA A 560 27.69 7.78 5.05
N VAL A 561 26.71 6.92 4.83
CA VAL A 561 26.03 6.76 3.53
C VAL A 561 24.52 6.76 3.70
N PHE A 562 23.80 7.18 2.67
CA PHE A 562 22.40 6.84 2.46
C PHE A 562 22.30 5.68 1.46
N ALA A 563 21.55 4.66 1.84
CA ALA A 563 21.17 3.54 1.00
C ALA A 563 19.69 3.67 0.64
N TRP A 564 19.42 3.98 -0.62
CA TRP A 564 18.09 4.07 -1.19
C TRP A 564 17.69 2.72 -1.77
N LEU A 565 16.68 2.07 -1.20
CA LEU A 565 16.06 0.87 -1.74
C LEU A 565 14.82 1.27 -2.55
N LEU A 566 14.84 0.99 -3.85
CA LEU A 566 13.69 1.15 -4.72
C LEU A 566 13.01 -0.22 -4.86
N MET A 567 11.70 -0.26 -4.63
CA MET A 567 10.88 -1.46 -4.75
C MET A 567 9.77 -1.25 -5.78
N GLU A 568 9.76 -2.08 -6.81
CA GLU A 568 8.93 -1.89 -7.99
C GLU A 568 7.71 -2.83 -7.99
N GLY A 569 6.49 -2.29 -7.91
CA GLY A 569 5.24 -3.04 -8.14
C GLY A 569 4.75 -2.88 -9.57
N ARG A 570 4.52 -4.00 -10.28
CA ARG A 570 4.05 -4.02 -11.67
C ARG A 570 2.77 -4.87 -11.82
N PRO A 571 1.80 -4.48 -12.66
CA PRO A 571 0.58 -5.24 -12.94
C PRO A 571 0.76 -6.64 -13.50
N ASP A 572 1.82 -6.91 -14.26
CA ASP A 572 2.11 -8.22 -14.85
C ASP A 572 2.55 -9.28 -13.81
N GLU A 573 2.92 -8.82 -12.62
CA GLU A 573 3.34 -9.67 -11.49
C GLU A 573 2.18 -10.30 -10.72
N VAL A 574 0.93 -9.97 -11.08
CA VAL A 574 -0.27 -10.51 -10.45
C VAL A 574 -1.19 -11.12 -11.50
N PRO A 575 -1.75 -12.32 -11.27
CA PRO A 575 -2.53 -13.04 -12.29
C PRO A 575 -3.87 -12.36 -12.61
N HIS A 576 -4.42 -11.61 -11.66
CA HIS A 576 -5.69 -10.92 -11.77
C HIS A 576 -5.58 -9.49 -11.23
N PRO A 577 -4.98 -8.55 -11.99
CA PRO A 577 -4.99 -7.14 -11.62
C PRO A 577 -6.44 -6.66 -11.39
N SER A 578 -6.69 -6.01 -10.27
CA SER A 578 -7.98 -5.42 -9.91
C SER A 578 -7.77 -4.37 -8.82
N GLY A 579 -8.72 -3.47 -8.61
CA GLY A 579 -8.73 -2.49 -7.52
C GLY A 579 -8.53 -3.09 -6.13
N ILE A 580 -8.84 -4.38 -5.96
CA ILE A 580 -8.66 -5.11 -4.71
C ILE A 580 -7.35 -5.89 -4.65
N THR A 581 -6.61 -6.02 -5.76
CA THR A 581 -5.30 -6.68 -5.81
C THR A 581 -4.26 -5.81 -5.12
N THR A 582 -3.36 -6.43 -4.35
CA THR A 582 -2.33 -5.70 -3.60
C THR A 582 -0.93 -6.09 -4.09
N TYR A 583 -0.22 -5.13 -4.69
CA TYR A 583 1.19 -5.24 -5.04
C TYR A 583 2.03 -5.20 -3.78
N THR A 584 2.66 -6.33 -3.45
CA THR A 584 3.47 -6.46 -2.24
C THR A 584 4.94 -6.60 -2.60
N ARG A 585 5.79 -5.76 -2.00
CA ARG A 585 7.26 -5.81 -2.08
C ARG A 585 7.87 -5.78 -0.70
N LEU A 586 9.00 -6.47 -0.56
CA LEU A 586 9.70 -6.64 0.71
C LEU A 586 11.18 -6.45 0.47
N GLY A 587 11.84 -5.59 1.25
CA GLY A 587 13.28 -5.64 1.44
C GLY A 587 13.64 -6.69 2.50
N GLU A 588 14.90 -7.14 2.50
CA GLU A 588 15.43 -7.97 3.57
C GLU A 588 16.83 -7.48 3.97
N PHE A 589 16.94 -7.01 5.21
CA PHE A 589 18.19 -6.62 5.84
C PHE A 589 18.55 -7.67 6.89
N THR A 590 19.70 -8.33 6.72
CA THR A 590 20.23 -9.30 7.69
C THR A 590 21.39 -8.70 8.46
N LEU A 591 21.29 -8.62 9.78
CA LEU A 591 22.34 -8.18 10.67
C LEU A 591 23.20 -9.37 11.13
N ARG A 592 24.52 -9.18 11.19
CA ARG A 592 25.46 -10.18 11.74
C ARG A 592 26.54 -9.51 12.57
N GLY A 593 27.06 -10.24 13.57
CA GLY A 593 28.16 -9.78 14.41
C GLY A 593 27.78 -8.87 15.59
N TYR A 594 26.48 -8.69 15.83
CA TYR A 594 25.92 -7.87 16.91
C TYR A 594 26.09 -8.51 18.28
#